data_AF-A0A1V5LWS4-F1
#
_entry.id   AF-A0A1V5LWS4-F1
#
_cell.length_a   1.000
_cell.length_b   1.000
_cell.length_c   1.000
_cell.angle_alpha   90.00
_cell.angle_beta   90.00
_cell.angle_gamma   90.00
#
_symmetry.space_group_name_H-M   'P 1'
#
loop_
_entity.id
_entity.type
_entity.pdbx_description
1 polymer ?
#
loop_
_entity_poly.entity_id
_entity_poly.type
_entity_poly.pdbx_seq_one_letter_code
_entity_poly.pdbx_strand_id
1 'polypeptide(L)'
;MARVCCMMGLLMVLTLSPIAGQLPATPAPAVEAPLIEVVFVLDTSGSMSGLIQNAKEKIWSIANMLVTGKPSPNIKMGLIAYRDRGDAYMTKFTPLSDDIDAVYAELMQFKAEGGGDTPESVNQALHEAVTKIAWSEKRDV
;
A
#
# COMPACT_ATOMS: atom_id res chain seq x y z
N MET A 1 12.00 -38.82 -45.63
CA MET A 1 13.37 -38.28 -45.51
C MET A 1 13.73 -37.61 -46.82
N ALA A 2 13.83 -36.29 -46.85
CA ALA A 2 14.33 -35.57 -48.01
C ALA A 2 15.14 -34.37 -47.50
N ARG A 3 16.45 -34.47 -47.61
CA ARG A 3 17.37 -33.34 -47.53
C ARG A 3 17.50 -32.81 -48.96
N VAL A 4 17.28 -31.51 -49.14
CA VAL A 4 17.67 -30.79 -50.35
C VAL A 4 18.63 -29.68 -49.92
N CYS A 5 19.87 -29.85 -50.38
CA CYS A 5 20.93 -28.87 -50.37
C CYS A 5 20.85 -28.11 -51.70
N CYS A 6 20.78 -26.78 -51.68
CA CYS A 6 20.94 -25.98 -52.90
C CYS A 6 21.64 -24.65 -52.57
N MET A 7 22.94 -24.68 -52.84
CA MET A 7 23.73 -23.70 -53.59
C MET A 7 23.60 -22.21 -53.23
N MET A 8 24.68 -21.76 -52.61
CA MET A 8 25.18 -20.39 -52.51
C MET A 8 25.13 -19.67 -53.88
N GLY A 9 24.33 -18.63 -53.97
CA GLY A 9 24.26 -17.73 -55.12
C GLY A 9 23.95 -16.32 -54.62
N LEU A 10 25.00 -15.53 -54.40
CA LEU A 10 24.91 -14.13 -54.00
C LEU A 10 24.40 -13.30 -55.18
N LEU A 11 23.08 -13.11 -55.26
CA LEU A 11 22.45 -12.15 -56.16
C LEU A 11 22.15 -10.88 -55.34
N MET A 12 22.96 -9.84 -55.54
CA MET A 12 22.78 -8.53 -54.91
C MET A 12 21.57 -7.85 -55.56
N VAL A 13 20.38 -8.10 -55.02
CA VAL A 13 19.15 -7.40 -55.40
C VAL A 13 19.12 -6.07 -54.63
N LEU A 14 19.38 -4.96 -55.31
CA LEU A 14 19.10 -3.62 -54.79
C LEU A 14 17.57 -3.45 -54.75
N THR A 15 16.95 -3.81 -53.63
CA THR A 15 15.55 -3.44 -53.38
C THR A 15 15.51 -2.00 -52.89
N LEU A 16 14.95 -1.11 -53.71
CA LEU A 16 14.48 0.21 -53.26
C LEU A 16 13.32 0.00 -52.27
N SER A 17 13.65 -0.12 -50.98
CA SER A 17 12.66 -0.08 -49.91
C SER A 17 12.11 1.35 -49.82
N PRO A 18 10.78 1.55 -49.81
CA PRO A 18 10.23 2.85 -49.49
C PRO A 18 10.57 3.15 -48.03
N ILE A 19 11.24 4.28 -47.79
CA ILE A 19 11.38 4.85 -46.45
C ILE A 19 9.99 5.36 -46.09
N ALA A 20 9.17 4.48 -45.52
CA ALA A 20 7.99 4.90 -44.78
C ALA A 20 8.50 5.71 -43.59
N GLY A 21 8.28 7.03 -43.62
CA GLY A 21 8.57 7.92 -42.52
C GLY A 21 7.76 7.49 -41.30
N GLN A 22 8.39 6.73 -40.42
CA GLN A 22 7.88 6.48 -39.08
C GLN A 22 7.95 7.83 -38.35
N LEU A 23 6.82 8.52 -38.25
CA LEU A 23 6.70 9.67 -37.36
C LEU A 23 7.13 9.21 -35.96
N PRO A 24 7.99 9.94 -35.24
CA PRO A 24 8.31 9.61 -33.86
C PRO A 24 7.00 9.65 -33.08
N ALA A 25 6.55 8.47 -32.61
CA ALA A 25 5.43 8.40 -31.69
C ALA A 25 5.86 9.10 -30.41
N THR A 26 5.34 10.30 -30.16
CA THR A 26 5.48 10.97 -28.88
C THR A 26 4.94 10.03 -27.81
N PRO A 27 5.74 9.58 -26.82
CA PRO A 27 5.21 8.80 -25.73
C PRO A 27 4.15 9.65 -25.02
N ALA A 28 2.93 9.11 -24.92
CA ALA A 28 1.88 9.73 -24.13
C ALA A 28 2.40 9.95 -22.70
N PRO A 29 2.03 11.06 -22.04
CA PRO A 29 2.46 11.32 -20.68
C PRO A 29 2.06 10.13 -19.79
N ALA A 30 3.03 9.52 -19.13
CA ALA A 30 2.78 8.48 -18.15
C ALA A 30 1.98 9.12 -17.01
N VAL A 31 0.73 8.68 -16.82
CA VAL A 31 -0.06 9.07 -15.65
C VAL A 31 0.60 8.42 -14.45
N GLU A 32 1.26 9.21 -13.61
CA GLU A 32 1.86 8.74 -12.36
C GLU A 32 0.76 8.13 -11.49
N ALA A 33 0.99 6.91 -11.00
CA ALA A 33 0.06 6.24 -10.10
C ALA A 33 -0.09 7.07 -8.82
N PRO A 34 -1.32 7.36 -8.35
CA PRO A 34 -1.52 8.16 -7.14
C PRO A 34 -0.90 7.44 -5.94
N LEU A 35 -0.13 8.16 -5.12
CA LEU A 35 0.38 7.66 -3.85
C LEU A 35 -0.66 7.89 -2.76
N ILE A 36 -1.03 6.83 -2.05
CA ILE A 36 -2.00 6.86 -0.95
C ILE A 36 -1.30 6.30 0.30
N GLU A 37 -1.20 7.11 1.34
CA GLU A 37 -0.67 6.71 2.63
C GLU A 37 -1.80 6.73 3.67
N VAL A 38 -1.99 5.62 4.39
CA VAL A 38 -3.07 5.50 5.39
C VAL A 38 -2.53 4.91 6.68
N VAL A 39 -2.88 5.51 7.81
CA VAL A 39 -2.56 5.00 9.14
C VAL A 39 -3.85 4.76 9.89
N PHE A 40 -4.09 3.52 10.30
CA PHE A 40 -5.25 3.18 11.12
C PHE A 40 -4.88 3.28 12.60
N VAL A 41 -5.66 4.05 13.34
CA VAL A 41 -5.55 4.14 14.79
C VAL A 41 -6.60 3.23 15.42
N LEU A 42 -6.16 2.22 16.17
CA LEU A 42 -7.01 1.17 16.74
C LEU A 42 -7.04 1.27 18.26
N ASP A 43 -8.24 1.36 18.82
CA ASP A 43 -8.46 1.14 20.25
C ASP A 43 -8.35 -0.37 20.59
N THR A 44 -7.49 -0.69 21.54
CA THR A 44 -7.27 -2.04 22.04
C THR A 44 -7.50 -2.16 23.55
N SER A 45 -8.24 -1.20 24.12
CA SER A 45 -8.72 -1.24 25.51
C SER A 45 -9.67 -2.41 25.76
N GLY A 46 -9.86 -2.79 27.03
CA GLY A 46 -10.75 -3.88 27.40
C GLY A 46 -12.21 -3.67 26.99
N SER A 47 -12.67 -2.41 26.87
CA SER A 47 -14.03 -2.07 26.45
C SER A 47 -14.34 -2.55 25.01
N MET A 48 -13.31 -2.62 24.17
CA MET A 48 -13.38 -3.08 22.78
C MET A 48 -13.43 -4.60 22.63
N SER A 49 -13.46 -5.39 23.71
CA SER A 49 -13.41 -6.86 23.65
C SER A 49 -14.47 -7.50 22.74
N GLY A 50 -15.67 -6.93 22.66
CA GLY A 50 -16.75 -7.40 21.78
C GLY A 50 -16.71 -6.83 20.35
N LEU A 51 -15.87 -5.82 20.09
CA LEU A 51 -15.87 -5.04 18.84
C LEU A 51 -14.55 -5.13 18.09
N ILE A 52 -13.45 -5.49 18.76
CA ILE A 52 -12.10 -5.44 18.19
C ILE A 52 -11.97 -6.34 16.96
N GLN A 53 -12.62 -7.50 16.95
CA GLN A 53 -12.60 -8.41 15.81
C GLN A 53 -13.27 -7.78 14.59
N ASN A 54 -14.45 -7.19 14.77
CA ASN A 54 -15.16 -6.49 13.69
C ASN A 54 -14.39 -5.25 13.21
N ALA A 55 -13.72 -4.53 14.12
CA ALA A 55 -12.88 -3.39 13.78
C ALA A 55 -11.69 -3.80 12.89
N LYS A 56 -11.01 -4.90 13.24
CA LYS A 56 -9.92 -5.48 12.44
C LYS A 56 -10.38 -5.87 11.04
N GLU A 57 -11.51 -6.58 10.94
CA GLU A 57 -12.10 -6.97 9.65
C GLU A 57 -12.49 -5.74 8.81
N LYS A 58 -12.99 -4.69 9.45
CA LYS A 58 -13.34 -3.45 8.76
C LYS A 58 -12.11 -2.71 8.23
N ILE A 59 -11.04 -2.62 9.02
CA ILE A 59 -9.76 -2.05 8.58
C ILE A 59 -9.25 -2.81 7.35
N TRP A 60 -9.28 -4.14 7.39
CA TRP A 60 -8.89 -4.99 6.26
C TRP A 60 -9.76 -4.77 5.01
N SER A 61 -11.07 -4.66 5.19
CA SER A 61 -11.98 -4.35 4.09
C SER A 61 -11.67 -2.98 3.45
N ILE A 62 -11.38 -1.96 4.25
CA ILE A 62 -11.00 -0.63 3.74
C ILE A 62 -9.67 -0.70 2.99
N ALA A 63 -8.67 -1.38 3.54
CA ALA A 63 -7.38 -1.59 2.89
C ALA A 63 -7.53 -2.20 1.50
N ASN A 64 -8.31 -3.28 1.38
CA ASN A 64 -8.58 -3.92 0.09
C ASN A 64 -9.31 -3.00 -0.90
N MET A 65 -10.28 -2.23 -0.42
CA MET A 65 -10.97 -1.27 -1.29
C MET A 65 -9.99 -0.24 -1.87
N LEU A 66 -9.04 0.26 -1.05
CA LEU A 66 -8.02 1.20 -1.52
C LEU A 66 -7.13 0.55 -2.59
N VAL A 67 -6.65 -0.68 -2.36
CA VAL A 67 -5.75 -1.41 -3.30
C VAL A 67 -6.41 -1.66 -4.65
N THR A 68 -7.73 -1.86 -4.67
CA THR A 68 -8.50 -2.07 -5.92
C THR A 68 -8.92 -0.78 -6.63
N GLY A 69 -8.50 0.38 -6.13
CA GLY A 69 -8.78 1.69 -6.72
C GLY A 69 -8.25 1.83 -8.16
N LYS A 70 -8.91 2.68 -8.95
CA LYS A 70 -8.50 3.02 -10.32
C LYS A 70 -8.32 4.54 -10.47
N PRO A 71 -7.21 5.04 -11.04
CA PRO A 71 -6.01 4.30 -11.49
C PRO A 71 -5.31 3.57 -10.32
N SER A 72 -4.58 2.49 -10.61
CA SER A 72 -3.92 1.65 -9.59
C SER A 72 -3.04 2.51 -8.70
N PRO A 73 -3.36 2.69 -7.41
CA PRO A 73 -2.58 3.53 -6.52
C PRO A 73 -1.35 2.78 -5.99
N ASN A 74 -0.30 3.51 -5.66
CA ASN A 74 0.77 3.02 -4.78
C ASN A 74 0.28 3.23 -3.35
N ILE A 75 0.10 2.17 -2.56
CA ILE A 75 -0.41 2.28 -1.20
C ILE A 75 0.66 1.97 -0.18
N LYS A 76 0.71 2.78 0.88
CA LYS A 76 1.41 2.44 2.12
C LYS A 76 0.45 2.47 3.29
N MET A 77 0.56 1.47 4.15
CA MET A 77 -0.27 1.34 5.33
C MET A 77 0.55 1.30 6.61
N GLY A 78 0.07 1.98 7.63
CA GLY A 78 0.61 1.94 8.99
C GLY A 78 -0.50 1.70 10.00
N LEU A 79 -0.10 1.38 11.24
CA LEU A 79 -1.03 1.12 12.34
C LEU A 79 -0.54 1.78 13.61
N ILE A 80 -1.46 2.32 14.40
CA ILE A 80 -1.19 2.76 15.76
C ILE A 80 -2.26 2.15 16.65
N ALA A 81 -1.89 1.20 17.49
CA ALA A 81 -2.77 0.71 18.54
C ALA A 81 -2.57 1.54 19.80
N TYR A 82 -3.63 1.77 20.57
CA TYR A 82 -3.53 2.41 21.87
C TYR A 82 -4.36 1.69 22.93
N ARG A 83 -4.03 1.94 24.19
CA ARG A 83 -4.75 1.47 25.39
C ARG A 83 -4.83 2.57 26.44
N ASP A 84 -5.29 2.20 27.63
CA ASP A 84 -5.40 3.08 28.78
C ASP A 84 -4.03 3.33 29.41
N ARG A 85 -3.95 4.41 30.18
CA ARG A 85 -2.73 4.76 30.89
C ARG A 85 -2.46 3.74 31.99
N GLY A 86 -1.26 3.14 31.97
CA GLY A 86 -0.86 2.14 32.95
C GLY A 86 -1.06 0.70 32.48
N ASP A 87 -1.60 0.50 31.28
CA ASP A 87 -1.61 -0.80 30.61
C ASP A 87 -0.22 -1.19 30.06
N ALA A 88 -0.14 -2.39 29.47
CA ALA A 88 1.08 -2.94 28.87
C ALA A 88 1.77 -2.01 27.87
N TYR A 89 1.01 -1.13 27.20
CA TYR A 89 1.52 -0.04 26.37
C TYR A 89 0.48 1.07 26.30
N MET A 90 0.92 2.32 26.16
CA MET A 90 0.01 3.42 25.83
C MET A 90 -0.25 3.49 24.33
N THR A 91 0.81 3.37 23.53
CA THR A 91 0.73 3.29 22.06
C THR A 91 1.70 2.24 21.53
N LYS A 92 1.30 1.51 20.49
CA LYS A 92 2.15 0.60 19.73
C LYS A 92 2.10 0.99 18.26
N PHE A 93 3.28 1.22 17.70
CA PHE A 93 3.46 1.81 16.37
C PHE A 93 3.90 0.77 15.35
N THR A 94 3.23 0.75 14.19
CA THR A 94 3.64 0.02 12.99
C THR A 94 3.91 1.05 11.89
N PRO A 95 5.13 1.13 11.35
CA PRO A 95 5.49 2.11 10.33
C PRO A 95 4.69 1.92 9.03
N LEU A 96 4.68 2.96 8.20
CA LEU A 96 4.16 2.86 6.84
C LEU A 96 4.94 1.81 6.05
N SER A 97 4.22 0.84 5.48
CA SER A 97 4.75 -0.25 4.67
C SER A 97 3.89 -0.42 3.42
N ASP A 98 4.52 -0.78 2.31
CA ASP A 98 3.85 -1.24 1.08
C ASP A 98 3.48 -2.74 1.13
N ASP A 99 4.05 -3.49 2.07
CA ASP A 99 3.62 -4.85 2.42
C ASP A 99 2.36 -4.82 3.29
N ILE A 100 1.20 -4.77 2.62
CA ILE A 100 -0.12 -4.68 3.26
C ILE A 100 -0.45 -5.96 4.05
N ASP A 101 0.02 -7.12 3.59
CA ASP A 101 -0.21 -8.40 4.25
C ASP A 101 0.57 -8.49 5.57
N ALA A 102 1.80 -7.97 5.62
CA ALA A 102 2.57 -7.88 6.87
C ALA A 102 1.90 -6.95 7.88
N VAL A 103 1.38 -5.81 7.44
CA VAL A 103 0.63 -4.87 8.29
C VAL A 103 -0.65 -5.55 8.80
N TYR A 104 -1.35 -6.30 7.96
CA TYR A 104 -2.52 -7.08 8.37
C TYR A 104 -2.17 -8.17 9.39
N ALA A 105 -1.04 -8.87 9.21
CA ALA A 105 -0.58 -9.86 10.17
C ALA A 105 -0.31 -9.24 11.55
N GLU A 106 0.26 -8.04 11.61
CA GLU A 106 0.44 -7.28 12.85
C GLU A 106 -0.92 -6.85 13.45
N LEU A 107 -1.85 -6.35 12.63
CA LEU A 107 -3.20 -5.99 13.04
C LEU A 107 -3.92 -7.15 13.75
N MET A 108 -3.77 -8.37 13.23
CA MET A 108 -4.41 -9.56 13.79
C MET A 108 -3.89 -9.92 15.18
N GLN A 109 -2.65 -9.55 15.53
CA GLN A 109 -2.05 -9.86 16.83
C GLN A 109 -2.64 -9.05 17.99
N PHE A 110 -3.23 -7.88 17.71
CA PHE A 110 -3.78 -7.03 18.77
C PHE A 110 -4.94 -7.69 19.50
N LYS A 111 -4.97 -7.56 20.83
CA LYS A 111 -6.08 -8.04 21.64
C LYS A 111 -6.63 -6.89 22.46
N ALA A 112 -7.94 -6.88 22.64
CA ALA A 112 -8.62 -5.97 23.56
C ALA A 112 -8.33 -6.45 24.97
N GLU A 113 -7.49 -5.73 25.70
CA GLU A 113 -7.12 -6.07 27.06
C GLU A 113 -6.78 -4.79 27.82
N GLY A 114 -6.76 -4.91 29.15
CA GLY A 114 -6.44 -3.80 30.03
C GLY A 114 -7.64 -2.87 30.26
N GLY A 115 -7.32 -1.71 30.76
CA GLY A 115 -8.24 -0.62 31.05
C GLY A 115 -8.88 -0.63 32.43
N GLY A 116 -9.82 0.29 32.60
CA GLY A 116 -10.52 0.59 33.85
C GLY A 116 -10.45 2.07 34.13
N ASP A 117 -11.61 2.72 34.31
CA ASP A 117 -11.97 4.09 34.76
C ASP A 117 -10.96 5.25 34.59
N THR A 118 -9.92 5.09 33.77
CA THR A 118 -8.81 6.00 33.59
C THR A 118 -8.86 6.62 32.19
N PRO A 119 -8.22 7.77 31.97
CA PRO A 119 -8.29 8.43 30.69
C PRO A 119 -7.64 7.59 29.58
N GLU A 120 -8.42 7.25 28.56
CA GLU A 120 -7.94 6.62 27.32
C GLU A 120 -6.93 7.53 26.59
N SER A 121 -5.92 6.93 25.94
CA SER A 121 -4.83 7.68 25.29
C SER A 121 -5.10 8.00 23.81
N VAL A 122 -6.35 8.24 23.43
CA VAL A 122 -6.76 8.55 22.04
C VAL A 122 -6.02 9.76 21.47
N ASN A 123 -5.97 10.86 22.24
CA ASN A 123 -5.32 12.09 21.82
C ASN A 123 -3.81 11.90 21.59
N GLN A 124 -3.18 11.04 22.41
CA GLN A 124 -1.78 10.70 22.22
C GLN A 124 -1.60 9.90 20.93
N ALA A 125 -2.44 8.89 20.69
CA ALA A 125 -2.37 8.08 19.47
C ALA A 125 -2.55 8.94 18.20
N LEU A 126 -3.49 9.88 18.21
CA LEU A 126 -3.70 10.82 17.10
C LEU A 126 -2.52 11.80 16.94
N HIS A 127 -2.00 12.34 18.04
CA HIS A 127 -0.82 13.21 17.99
C HIS A 127 0.38 12.47 17.39
N GLU A 128 0.60 11.22 17.79
CA GLU A 128 1.66 10.37 17.25
C GLU A 128 1.44 10.00 15.78
N ALA A 129 0.19 9.77 15.36
CA ALA A 129 -0.15 9.56 13.96
C ALA A 129 0.27 10.75 13.09
N VAL A 130 0.13 11.98 13.59
CA VAL A 130 0.48 13.19 12.85
C VAL A 130 1.98 13.51 12.93
N THR A 131 2.62 13.27 14.08
CA THR A 131 3.98 13.77 14.34
C THR A 131 5.09 12.73 14.19
N LYS A 132 4.79 11.43 14.36
CA LYS A 132 5.80 10.36 14.34
C LYS A 132 5.80 9.54 13.06
N ILE A 133 4.68 9.50 12.34
CA ILE A 133 4.62 8.83 11.03
C ILE A 133 5.45 9.65 10.04
N ALA A 134 6.32 8.95 9.30
CA ALA A 134 7.10 9.52 8.20
C ALA A 134 6.22 9.65 6.95
N TRP A 135 5.28 10.61 6.97
CA TRP A 135 4.43 10.93 5.83
C TRP A 135 5.27 11.49 4.68
N SER A 136 4.90 11.14 3.44
CA SER A 136 5.47 11.76 2.26
C SER A 136 5.10 13.25 2.19
N GLU A 137 6.06 14.09 1.83
CA GLU A 137 5.85 15.55 1.73
C GLU A 137 5.06 15.95 0.46
N LYS A 138 4.90 15.03 -0.49
CA LYS A 138 4.25 15.29 -1.77
C LYS A 138 2.73 15.37 -1.57
N ARG A 139 2.25 16.59 -1.35
CA ARG A 139 0.81 16.91 -1.41
C ARG A 139 0.42 17.14 -2.85
N ASP A 140 -0.07 16.10 -3.51
CA ASP A 140 -0.81 16.28 -4.76
C ASP A 140 -2.23 16.75 -4.38
N VAL A 141 -2.44 18.08 -4.36
CA VAL A 141 -3.75 18.74 -4.22
C VAL A 141 -4.10 19.50 -5.48
#